data_AF-A0A5N5QFE7-F1
#
_entry.id   AF-A0A5N5QFE7-F1
#
_cell.length_a   1.000
_cell.length_b   1.000
_cell.length_c   1.000
_cell.angle_alpha   90.00
_cell.angle_beta   90.00
_cell.angle_gamma   90.00
#
_symmetry.space_group_name_H-M   'P 1'
#
loop_
_entity.id
_entity.type
_entity.pdbx_description
1 polymer ?
#
loop_
_entity_poly.entity_id
_entity_poly.type
_entity_poly.pdbx_seq_one_letter_code
_entity_poly.pdbx_strand_id
1 'polypeptide(L)'
;MDIAAASGGFVPIEQIRQSIDVLNGEYGGKGYVFSLAQSQDHQRPDWFQNADLDASGENDNPYAAQLKRETRTGGPATLNIWSVELQNSRVLSYARFPWWYNQTPQMDGVVTKWTTTPNGAELGLLHTFQGGCAGPGDYVADTPAEASPASDCDERRDTCPGVGTDPIHNHMDYTGDACRTGFTPGRVQRMRTITRMYRGL
;
A
#
# COMPACT_ATOMS: atom_id res chain seq x y z
N MET A 1 1.75 13.65 -21.85
CA MET A 1 0.94 14.83 -21.48
C MET A 1 1.19 15.03 -20.00
N ASP A 2 2.14 15.90 -19.67
CA ASP A 2 2.56 16.13 -18.28
C ASP A 2 1.46 16.91 -17.55
N ILE A 3 0.86 16.28 -16.56
CA ILE A 3 -0.11 16.93 -15.68
C ILE A 3 0.51 16.93 -14.29
N ALA A 4 1.21 18.01 -13.97
CA ALA A 4 1.57 18.34 -12.59
C ALA A 4 0.27 18.57 -11.80
N ALA A 5 0.08 17.90 -10.67
CA ALA A 5 -1.06 18.21 -9.82
C ALA A 5 -0.96 19.67 -9.33
N ALA A 6 -2.11 20.29 -9.14
CA ALA A 6 -2.18 21.69 -8.76
C ALA A 6 -1.37 21.95 -7.48
N SER A 7 -0.71 23.11 -7.41
CA SER A 7 0.04 23.58 -6.25
C SER A 7 -0.75 23.34 -4.95
N GLY A 8 -0.24 22.49 -4.06
CA GLY A 8 -0.87 22.19 -2.77
C GLY A 8 -1.37 20.75 -2.55
N GLY A 9 -1.05 19.80 -3.44
CA GLY A 9 -1.34 18.38 -3.20
C GLY A 9 -2.75 17.93 -3.56
N PHE A 10 -3.52 18.79 -4.21
CA PHE A 10 -4.85 18.44 -4.70
C PHE A 10 -4.77 17.40 -5.82
N VAL A 11 -5.45 16.27 -5.64
CA VAL A 11 -5.56 15.20 -6.64
C VAL A 11 -6.86 15.39 -7.42
N PRO A 12 -6.82 15.69 -8.74
CA PRO A 12 -8.02 15.83 -9.55
C PRO A 12 -8.83 14.53 -9.62
N ILE A 13 -10.16 14.66 -9.76
CA ILE A 13 -11.08 13.50 -9.83
C ILE A 13 -10.71 12.50 -10.93
N GLU A 14 -10.13 12.95 -12.05
CA GLU A 14 -9.69 12.05 -13.11
C GLU A 14 -8.50 11.18 -12.69
N GLN A 15 -7.57 11.68 -11.88
CA GLN A 15 -6.50 10.87 -11.32
C GLN A 15 -7.04 9.86 -10.29
N ILE A 16 -8.06 10.25 -9.50
CA ILE A 16 -8.74 9.33 -8.57
C ILE A 16 -9.39 8.18 -9.34
N ARG A 17 -10.07 8.47 -10.46
CA ARG A 17 -10.66 7.44 -11.33
C ARG A 17 -9.60 6.52 -11.93
N GLN A 18 -8.48 7.07 -12.40
CA GLN A 18 -7.37 6.27 -12.89
C GLN A 18 -6.80 5.33 -11.81
N SER A 19 -6.68 5.78 -10.55
CA SER A 19 -6.28 4.91 -9.45
C SER A 19 -7.27 3.76 -9.22
N ILE A 20 -8.57 3.99 -9.37
CA ILE A 20 -9.58 2.94 -9.27
C ILE A 20 -9.44 1.94 -10.41
N ASP A 21 -9.16 2.41 -11.62
CA ASP A 21 -8.91 1.54 -12.78
C ASP A 21 -7.65 0.69 -12.56
N VAL A 22 -6.58 1.26 -12.02
CA VAL A 22 -5.36 0.52 -11.62
C VAL A 22 -5.69 -0.54 -10.57
N LEU A 23 -6.42 -0.19 -9.51
CA LEU A 23 -6.84 -1.15 -8.48
C LEU A 23 -7.70 -2.28 -9.07
N ASN A 24 -8.62 -1.98 -9.97
CA ASN A 24 -9.44 -3.00 -10.62
C ASN A 24 -8.66 -3.83 -11.64
N GLY A 25 -7.65 -3.27 -12.30
CA GLY A 25 -6.73 -4.04 -13.15
C GLY A 25 -5.92 -5.05 -12.33
N GLU A 26 -5.39 -4.60 -11.18
CA GLU A 26 -4.52 -5.41 -10.34
C GLU A 26 -5.28 -6.44 -9.50
N TYR A 27 -6.40 -6.05 -8.89
CA TYR A 27 -7.13 -6.89 -7.94
C TYR A 27 -8.42 -7.48 -8.53
N GLY A 28 -8.86 -7.00 -9.69
CA GLY A 28 -10.01 -7.55 -10.42
C GLY A 28 -9.81 -9.03 -10.75
N GLY A 29 -10.91 -9.79 -10.70
CA GLY A 29 -10.87 -11.25 -10.85
C GLY A 29 -10.26 -12.00 -9.65
N LYS A 30 -9.63 -11.29 -8.70
CA LYS A 30 -9.03 -11.86 -7.48
C LYS A 30 -9.95 -11.77 -6.26
N GLY A 31 -11.22 -11.44 -6.46
CA GLY A 31 -12.25 -11.37 -5.41
C GLY A 31 -12.47 -9.97 -4.84
N TYR A 32 -11.86 -8.95 -5.45
CA TYR A 32 -12.02 -7.55 -5.09
C TYR A 32 -12.54 -6.77 -6.30
N VAL A 33 -13.39 -5.79 -6.02
CA VAL A 33 -13.86 -4.79 -6.98
C VAL A 33 -13.88 -3.46 -6.23
N PHE A 34 -13.28 -2.44 -6.82
CA PHE A 34 -13.19 -1.10 -6.26
C PHE A 34 -14.10 -0.15 -7.04
N SER A 35 -14.85 0.67 -6.30
CA SER A 35 -15.67 1.74 -6.84
C SER A 35 -15.53 2.97 -5.96
N LEU A 36 -15.53 4.17 -6.55
CA LEU A 36 -15.47 5.41 -5.78
C LEU A 36 -16.75 5.56 -4.94
N ALA A 37 -16.62 5.46 -3.61
CA ALA A 37 -17.71 5.79 -2.71
C ALA A 37 -17.83 7.30 -2.51
N GLN A 38 -16.70 7.97 -2.29
CA GLN A 38 -16.63 9.41 -2.02
C GLN A 38 -15.20 9.91 -2.23
N SER A 39 -15.07 11.19 -2.63
CA SER A 39 -13.80 11.93 -2.59
C SER A 39 -14.01 13.23 -1.82
N GLN A 40 -13.09 13.57 -0.91
CA GLN A 40 -13.09 14.85 -0.21
C GLN A 40 -11.71 15.49 -0.31
N ASP A 41 -11.70 16.81 -0.47
CA ASP A 41 -10.50 17.62 -0.35
C ASP A 41 -10.55 18.38 0.97
N HIS A 42 -9.63 18.05 1.87
CA HIS A 42 -9.48 18.71 3.15
C HIS A 42 -8.40 19.79 3.00
N GLN A 43 -8.83 21.04 2.97
CA GLN A 43 -7.97 22.23 2.89
C GLN A 43 -7.18 22.43 4.21
N ARG A 44 -6.27 21.49 4.50
CA ARG A 44 -5.50 21.34 5.74
C ARG A 44 -4.01 21.18 5.43
N PRO A 45 -3.29 22.30 5.23
CA PRO A 45 -1.86 22.28 4.89
C PRO A 45 -1.00 21.58 5.94
N ASP A 46 -1.42 21.63 7.21
CA ASP A 46 -0.78 20.95 8.33
C ASP A 46 -0.81 19.43 8.16
N TRP A 47 -1.95 18.85 7.77
CA TRP A 47 -2.04 17.43 7.45
C TRP A 47 -1.24 17.08 6.22
N PHE A 48 -1.38 17.86 5.15
CA PHE A 48 -0.69 17.59 3.90
C PHE A 48 0.83 17.52 4.08
N GLN A 49 1.41 18.47 4.82
CA GLN A 49 2.86 18.56 5.03
C GLN A 49 3.39 17.60 6.10
N ASN A 50 2.62 17.36 7.17
CA ASN A 50 3.14 16.70 8.36
C ASN A 50 2.56 15.32 8.64
N ALA A 51 1.48 14.87 7.98
CA ALA A 51 0.99 13.51 8.16
C ALA A 51 2.01 12.51 7.59
N ASP A 52 2.56 11.68 8.47
CA ASP A 52 3.64 10.75 8.16
C ASP A 52 3.73 9.65 9.23
N LEU A 53 4.66 8.72 9.05
CA LEU A 53 5.11 7.80 10.10
C LEU A 53 5.85 8.58 11.20
N ASP A 54 5.82 8.05 12.43
CA ASP A 54 6.59 8.57 13.55
C ASP A 54 8.08 8.22 13.44
N ALA A 55 8.88 8.62 14.43
CA ALA A 55 10.33 8.40 14.42
C ALA A 55 10.75 6.92 14.42
N SER A 56 9.85 5.99 14.78
CA SER A 56 10.12 4.55 14.69
C SER A 56 9.96 4.02 13.26
N GLY A 57 9.22 4.74 12.40
CA GLY A 57 8.86 4.26 11.07
C GLY A 57 7.75 3.21 11.08
N GLU A 58 7.14 2.90 12.23
CA GLU A 58 6.15 1.83 12.36
C GLU A 58 4.72 2.33 12.62
N ASN A 59 4.56 3.53 13.19
CA ASN A 59 3.27 4.04 13.63
C ASN A 59 2.93 5.39 13.01
N ASP A 60 1.65 5.74 13.01
CA ASP A 60 1.18 7.07 12.63
C ASP A 60 1.73 8.14 13.58
N ASN A 61 2.32 9.20 13.04
CA ASN A 61 2.61 10.39 13.83
C ASN A 61 1.30 11.11 14.24
N PRO A 62 1.35 12.13 15.13
CA PRO A 62 0.14 12.80 15.60
C PRO A 62 -0.75 13.39 14.49
N TYR A 63 -0.16 13.87 13.40
CA TYR A 63 -0.89 14.45 12.26
C TYR A 63 -1.60 13.36 11.44
N ALA A 64 -0.90 12.27 11.09
CA ALA A 64 -1.51 11.13 10.41
C ALA A 64 -2.62 10.51 11.25
N ALA A 65 -2.40 10.41 12.56
CA ALA A 65 -3.37 9.88 13.49
C ALA A 65 -4.62 10.78 13.59
N GLN A 66 -4.45 12.10 13.58
CA GLN A 66 -5.57 13.05 13.57
C GLN A 66 -6.33 13.01 12.24
N LEU A 67 -5.61 13.06 11.11
CA LEU A 67 -6.17 12.94 9.76
C LEU A 67 -7.10 11.72 9.67
N LYS A 68 -6.60 10.53 10.05
CA LYS A 68 -7.38 9.30 10.02
C LYS A 68 -8.60 9.35 10.94
N ARG A 69 -8.43 9.76 12.20
CA ARG A 69 -9.55 9.83 13.16
C ARG A 69 -10.67 10.77 12.72
N GLU A 70 -10.35 11.88 12.07
CA GLU A 70 -11.33 12.90 11.69
C GLU A 70 -12.01 12.62 10.35
N THR A 71 -11.37 11.84 9.47
CA THR A 71 -11.82 11.73 8.06
C THR A 71 -12.11 10.30 7.61
N ARG A 72 -11.71 9.27 8.37
CA ARG A 72 -12.05 7.88 8.00
C ARG A 72 -13.56 7.69 8.00
N THR A 73 -14.06 7.10 6.92
CA THR A 73 -15.49 6.79 6.77
C THR A 73 -15.72 5.31 6.48
N GLY A 74 -16.96 4.87 6.67
CA GLY A 74 -17.39 3.52 6.33
C GLY A 74 -16.90 2.41 7.28
N GLY A 75 -17.01 1.18 6.82
CA GLY A 75 -16.78 -0.04 7.60
C GLY A 75 -15.66 -0.91 7.02
N PRO A 76 -15.65 -2.22 7.33
CA PRO A 76 -14.58 -3.12 6.89
C PRO A 76 -14.46 -3.26 5.37
N ALA A 77 -15.54 -2.98 4.64
CA ALA A 77 -15.59 -2.97 3.18
C ALA A 77 -15.13 -1.65 2.54
N THR A 78 -14.78 -0.64 3.34
CA THR A 78 -14.39 0.69 2.85
C THR A 78 -12.89 0.89 2.94
N LEU A 79 -12.22 0.97 1.80
CA LEU A 79 -10.82 1.37 1.71
C LEU A 79 -10.71 2.91 1.75
N ASN A 80 -10.13 3.44 2.82
CA ASN A 80 -9.79 4.86 2.92
C ASN A 80 -8.34 5.06 2.44
N ILE A 81 -8.13 6.02 1.55
CA ILE A 81 -6.81 6.40 1.02
C ILE A 81 -6.64 7.91 1.22
N TRP A 82 -5.53 8.30 1.84
CA TRP A 82 -5.16 9.69 2.04
C TRP A 82 -3.92 10.04 1.23
N SER A 83 -4.01 11.11 0.44
CA SER A 83 -2.90 11.66 -0.34
C SER A 83 -2.27 12.83 0.41
N VAL A 84 -0.98 12.70 0.75
CA VAL A 84 -0.20 13.69 1.53
C VAL A 84 1.22 13.83 0.94
N GLU A 85 2.07 14.65 1.53
CA GLU A 85 3.43 14.89 0.99
C GLU A 85 4.45 13.79 1.36
N LEU A 86 4.29 13.11 2.51
CA LEU A 86 5.23 12.11 3.05
C LEU A 86 6.70 12.59 2.99
N GLN A 87 6.99 13.70 3.69
CA GLN A 87 8.30 14.35 3.62
C GLN A 87 9.39 13.63 4.42
N ASN A 88 9.07 13.01 5.55
CA ASN A 88 10.05 12.65 6.57
C ASN A 88 10.42 11.17 6.55
N SER A 89 9.44 10.27 6.36
CA SER A 89 9.66 8.82 6.43
C SER A 89 10.38 8.21 5.23
N ARG A 90 10.53 8.97 4.13
CA ARG A 90 11.12 8.51 2.85
C ARG A 90 10.37 7.34 2.21
N VAL A 91 9.13 7.06 2.64
CA VAL A 91 8.27 6.06 1.99
C VAL A 91 7.36 6.73 0.96
N LEU A 92 6.93 5.95 -0.03
CA LEU A 92 5.95 6.40 -1.03
C LEU A 92 4.51 6.15 -0.59
N SER A 93 4.30 5.13 0.25
CA SER A 93 3.02 4.87 0.90
C SER A 93 3.23 4.01 2.15
N TYR A 94 2.22 3.97 3.02
CA TYR A 94 2.13 2.99 4.09
C TYR A 94 0.66 2.69 4.43
N ALA A 95 0.41 1.52 5.01
CA ALA A 95 -0.93 1.07 5.34
C ALA A 95 -1.01 0.50 6.76
N ARG A 96 -2.19 0.61 7.37
CA ARG A 96 -2.47 -0.10 8.62
C ARG A 96 -2.80 -1.56 8.30
N PHE A 97 -2.14 -2.50 8.97
CA PHE A 97 -2.40 -3.92 8.74
C PHE A 97 -3.80 -4.38 9.19
N PRO A 98 -4.41 -5.35 8.49
CA PRO A 98 -5.76 -5.80 8.80
C PRO A 98 -5.96 -6.38 10.21
N TRP A 99 -4.94 -7.01 10.82
CA TRP A 99 -5.06 -7.55 12.19
C TRP A 99 -5.29 -6.50 13.26
N TRP A 100 -5.00 -5.23 12.98
CA TRP A 100 -5.31 -4.12 13.87
C TRP A 100 -6.74 -3.58 13.70
N TYR A 101 -7.51 -4.06 12.72
CA TYR A 101 -8.84 -3.53 12.42
C TYR A 101 -9.78 -3.62 13.63
N ASN A 102 -9.82 -4.74 14.35
CA ASN A 102 -10.69 -4.90 15.53
C ASN A 102 -10.28 -4.02 16.73
N GLN A 103 -9.01 -3.62 16.81
CA GLN A 103 -8.47 -2.83 17.93
C GLN A 103 -8.53 -1.32 17.64
N THR A 104 -8.19 -0.94 16.41
CA THR A 104 -8.05 0.44 15.97
C THR A 104 -8.68 0.64 14.60
N PRO A 105 -10.01 0.42 14.44
CA PRO A 105 -10.66 0.52 13.13
C PRO A 105 -10.56 1.94 12.56
N GLN A 106 -10.50 2.96 13.44
CA GLN A 106 -10.35 4.36 13.04
C GLN A 106 -8.99 4.71 12.43
N MET A 107 -8.01 3.81 12.51
CA MET A 107 -6.68 3.98 11.91
C MET A 107 -6.52 3.18 10.61
N ASP A 108 -7.54 2.43 10.19
CA ASP A 108 -7.52 1.58 9.00
C ASP A 108 -7.53 2.42 7.71
N GLY A 109 -6.65 2.02 6.78
CA GLY A 109 -6.50 2.65 5.47
C GLY A 109 -5.04 2.86 5.07
N VAL A 110 -4.84 3.58 3.97
CA VAL A 110 -3.55 3.79 3.31
C VAL A 110 -3.25 5.28 3.26
N VAL A 111 -2.02 5.67 3.60
CA VAL A 111 -1.50 7.02 3.38
C VAL A 111 -0.46 6.93 2.27
N THR A 112 -0.62 7.74 1.22
CA THR A 112 0.24 7.73 0.04
C THR A 112 0.77 9.11 -0.27
N LYS A 113 1.96 9.16 -0.86
CA LYS A 113 2.55 10.38 -1.38
C LYS A 113 1.76 10.84 -2.61
N TRP A 114 1.35 12.10 -2.65
CA TRP A 114 0.48 12.61 -3.71
C TRP A 114 1.09 12.45 -5.11
N THR A 115 2.42 12.59 -5.24
CA THR A 115 3.14 12.50 -6.51
C THR A 115 3.13 11.11 -7.12
N THR A 116 2.70 10.08 -6.38
CA THR A 116 2.63 8.70 -6.90
C THR A 116 1.27 8.39 -7.49
N THR A 117 0.28 9.28 -7.34
CA THR A 117 -1.04 9.13 -7.94
C THR A 117 -0.96 9.33 -9.46
N PRO A 118 -1.56 8.47 -10.29
CA PRO A 118 -2.54 7.45 -9.94
C PRO A 118 -2.00 6.05 -9.55
N ASN A 119 -0.70 5.79 -9.67
CA ASN A 119 -0.13 4.43 -9.66
C ASN A 119 0.26 3.90 -8.27
N GLY A 120 0.41 4.74 -7.24
CA GLY A 120 1.20 4.40 -6.04
C GLY A 120 0.47 4.00 -4.76
N ALA A 121 -0.74 3.46 -4.82
CA ALA A 121 -1.44 2.98 -3.61
C ALA A 121 -1.16 1.48 -3.34
N GLU A 122 -0.20 1.18 -2.48
CA GLU A 122 0.07 -0.20 -2.04
C GLU A 122 -0.89 -0.61 -0.89
N LEU A 123 -1.61 -1.72 -1.03
CA LEU A 123 -2.69 -2.13 -0.10
C LEU A 123 -2.21 -2.98 1.10
N GLY A 124 -1.11 -2.61 1.73
CA GLY A 124 -0.74 -3.13 3.05
C GLY A 124 -0.45 -4.63 3.14
N LEU A 125 0.11 -5.21 2.07
CA LEU A 125 0.76 -6.52 2.16
C LEU A 125 2.14 -6.38 2.79
N LEU A 126 2.67 -7.46 3.34
CA LEU A 126 4.06 -7.48 3.78
C LEU A 126 4.98 -7.40 2.57
N HIS A 127 6.07 -6.65 2.72
CA HIS A 127 7.14 -6.66 1.74
C HIS A 127 7.73 -8.06 1.60
N THR A 128 8.21 -8.40 0.41
CA THR A 128 8.83 -9.70 0.10
C THR A 128 10.06 -9.98 0.98
N PHE A 129 10.81 -8.92 1.31
CA PHE A 129 11.96 -8.96 2.20
C PHE A 129 11.60 -8.90 3.69
N GLN A 130 10.31 -8.84 4.04
CA GLN A 130 9.89 -8.80 5.44
C GLN A 130 10.19 -10.14 6.12
N GLY A 131 10.95 -10.10 7.22
CA GLY A 131 11.41 -11.31 7.92
C GLY A 131 12.72 -11.89 7.38
N GLY A 132 13.25 -11.34 6.28
CA GLY A 132 14.52 -11.78 5.69
C GLY A 132 14.54 -13.26 5.34
N CYS A 133 15.73 -13.86 5.32
CA CYS A 133 15.89 -15.28 4.97
C CYS A 133 15.46 -16.29 6.05
N ALA A 134 15.07 -15.81 7.24
CA ALA A 134 14.80 -16.67 8.40
C ALA A 134 13.36 -16.48 8.89
N GLY A 135 12.53 -17.52 8.77
CA GLY A 135 11.12 -17.50 9.18
C GLY A 135 10.16 -17.58 8.00
N PRO A 136 8.85 -17.36 8.21
CA PRO A 136 7.83 -17.52 7.15
C PRO A 136 7.80 -16.36 6.14
N GLY A 137 8.77 -15.43 6.17
CA GLY A 137 8.86 -14.29 5.26
C GLY A 137 7.63 -13.37 5.33
N ASP A 138 7.07 -13.08 4.17
CA ASP A 138 5.81 -12.35 3.96
C ASP A 138 4.54 -13.17 4.31
N TYR A 139 4.70 -14.40 4.82
CA TYR A 139 3.66 -15.39 5.08
C TYR A 139 2.88 -15.83 3.83
N VAL A 140 3.55 -15.85 2.69
CA VAL A 140 3.02 -16.33 1.42
C VAL A 140 3.93 -17.44 0.90
N ALA A 141 3.42 -18.68 0.92
CA ALA A 141 4.24 -19.87 0.64
C ALA A 141 4.81 -19.94 -0.79
N ASP A 142 4.29 -19.15 -1.73
CA ASP A 142 4.78 -19.08 -3.11
C ASP A 142 5.55 -17.79 -3.43
N THR A 143 5.90 -16.99 -2.41
CA THR A 143 6.89 -15.93 -2.51
C THR A 143 8.25 -16.49 -2.05
N PRO A 144 9.27 -16.59 -2.92
CA PRO A 144 10.64 -16.86 -2.49
C PRO A 144 11.10 -15.86 -1.42
N ALA A 145 11.83 -16.35 -0.41
CA ALA A 145 12.36 -15.48 0.65
C ALA A 145 13.40 -14.53 0.08
N GLU A 146 13.45 -13.31 0.61
CA GLU A 146 14.34 -12.25 0.15
C GLU A 146 14.97 -11.54 1.36
N ALA A 147 16.25 -11.21 1.30
CA ALA A 147 16.98 -10.66 2.45
C ALA A 147 16.83 -9.13 2.59
N SER A 148 16.62 -8.45 1.47
CA SER A 148 16.62 -6.98 1.35
C SER A 148 15.79 -6.57 0.14
N PRO A 149 15.29 -5.34 0.02
CA PRO A 149 14.57 -4.90 -1.18
C PRO A 149 15.42 -4.97 -2.45
N ALA A 150 14.85 -5.39 -3.57
CA ALA A 150 15.40 -5.16 -4.90
C ALA A 150 15.03 -3.75 -5.37
N SER A 151 15.97 -3.07 -6.04
CA SER A 151 15.71 -1.77 -6.68
C SER A 151 15.90 -1.80 -8.20
N ASP A 152 16.44 -2.89 -8.74
CA ASP A 152 16.62 -3.16 -10.15
C ASP A 152 15.77 -4.36 -10.59
N CYS A 153 15.81 -4.67 -11.89
CA CYS A 153 15.09 -5.82 -12.47
C CYS A 153 16.10 -6.91 -12.88
N ASP A 154 17.05 -7.25 -12.01
CA ASP A 154 17.99 -8.34 -12.27
C ASP A 154 17.34 -9.68 -11.97
N GLU A 155 16.92 -10.36 -13.04
CA GLU A 155 16.32 -11.71 -13.05
C GLU A 155 17.14 -12.78 -12.31
N ARG A 156 18.42 -12.51 -12.03
CA ARG A 156 19.34 -13.45 -11.36
C ARG A 156 19.53 -13.13 -9.88
N ARG A 157 18.89 -12.08 -9.37
CA ARG A 157 19.03 -11.68 -7.97
C ARG A 157 18.47 -12.77 -7.06
N ASP A 158 19.31 -13.24 -6.15
CA ASP A 158 18.97 -14.27 -5.17
C ASP A 158 19.77 -13.98 -3.90
N THR A 159 19.08 -13.43 -2.90
CA THR A 159 19.69 -12.96 -1.66
C THR A 159 19.52 -13.94 -0.51
N CYS A 160 18.64 -14.94 -0.64
CA CYS A 160 18.39 -15.94 0.38
C CYS A 160 18.61 -17.36 -0.15
N PRO A 161 19.47 -18.18 0.51
CA PRO A 161 19.63 -19.57 0.12
C PRO A 161 18.30 -20.32 0.26
N GLY A 162 17.73 -20.79 -0.85
CA GLY A 162 16.39 -21.37 -0.86
C GLY A 162 15.89 -21.81 -2.24
N VAL A 163 14.58 -22.00 -2.36
CA VAL A 163 13.93 -22.32 -3.64
C VAL A 163 13.42 -21.04 -4.28
N GLY A 164 13.88 -20.78 -5.51
CA GLY A 164 13.50 -19.60 -6.29
C GLY A 164 14.50 -18.46 -6.13
N THR A 165 14.55 -17.59 -7.13
CA THR A 165 15.26 -16.30 -7.07
C THR A 165 14.42 -15.28 -6.30
N ASP A 166 15.02 -14.16 -5.93
CA ASP A 166 14.30 -13.09 -5.26
C ASP A 166 13.08 -12.67 -6.11
N PRO A 167 11.94 -12.37 -5.47
CA PRO A 167 10.68 -12.10 -6.14
C PRO A 167 10.62 -10.66 -6.70
N ILE A 168 11.58 -10.28 -7.55
CA ILE A 168 11.77 -8.92 -8.09
C ILE A 168 10.55 -8.40 -8.86
N HIS A 169 9.70 -9.28 -9.39
CA HIS A 169 8.47 -8.91 -10.09
C HIS A 169 7.27 -8.69 -9.16
N ASN A 170 7.46 -8.84 -7.86
CA ASN A 170 6.40 -8.75 -6.87
C ASN A 170 6.09 -7.29 -6.54
N HIS A 171 4.80 -6.95 -6.49
CA HIS A 171 4.36 -5.59 -6.12
C HIS A 171 4.78 -5.16 -4.71
N MET A 172 5.21 -6.10 -3.86
CA MET A 172 5.66 -5.81 -2.51
C MET A 172 7.19 -5.85 -2.37
N ASP A 173 7.91 -5.89 -3.49
CA ASP A 173 9.33 -5.56 -3.57
C ASP A 173 9.49 -4.11 -4.03
N TYR A 174 10.69 -3.52 -4.04
CA TYR A 174 10.92 -2.10 -4.37
C TYR A 174 11.41 -1.85 -5.81
N THR A 175 11.26 -2.84 -6.69
CA THR A 175 11.57 -2.70 -8.12
C THR A 175 10.65 -1.69 -8.81
N GLY A 176 11.09 -1.10 -9.92
CA GLY A 176 10.28 -0.14 -10.67
C GLY A 176 9.03 -0.77 -11.29
N ASP A 177 7.99 0.04 -11.54
CA ASP A 177 6.67 -0.39 -12.06
C ASP A 177 6.76 -1.31 -13.29
N ALA A 178 7.69 -1.07 -14.22
CA ALA A 178 7.87 -1.90 -15.43
C ALA A 178 8.38 -3.32 -15.14
N CYS A 179 8.98 -3.56 -13.97
CA CYS A 179 9.48 -4.85 -13.54
C CYS A 179 8.39 -5.67 -12.84
N ARG A 180 7.36 -5.05 -12.25
CA ARG A 180 6.36 -5.77 -11.44
C ARG A 180 5.28 -6.39 -12.35
N THR A 181 4.96 -7.68 -12.16
CA THR A 181 4.08 -8.43 -13.10
C THR A 181 2.84 -9.07 -12.45
N GLY A 182 2.53 -8.82 -11.18
CA GLY A 182 1.27 -9.25 -10.56
C GLY A 182 1.39 -10.07 -9.26
N PHE A 183 0.23 -10.50 -8.74
CA PHE A 183 0.13 -11.38 -7.57
C PHE A 183 0.14 -12.87 -7.95
N THR A 184 0.91 -13.67 -7.22
CA THR A 184 0.86 -15.13 -7.30
C THR A 184 -0.47 -15.69 -6.76
N PRO A 185 -0.88 -16.92 -7.14
CA PRO A 185 -2.09 -17.54 -6.61
C PRO A 185 -2.13 -17.65 -5.07
N GLY A 186 -0.99 -17.94 -4.43
CA GLY A 186 -0.84 -17.99 -2.98
C GLY A 186 -1.04 -16.62 -2.33
N ARG A 187 -0.57 -15.53 -2.95
CA ARG A 187 -0.88 -14.16 -2.49
C ARG A 187 -2.34 -13.84 -2.57
N VAL A 188 -3.02 -14.23 -3.66
CA VAL A 188 -4.47 -14.07 -3.77
C VAL A 188 -5.20 -14.83 -2.66
N GLN A 189 -4.79 -16.05 -2.37
CA GLN A 189 -5.38 -16.84 -1.30
C GLN A 189 -5.12 -16.22 0.08
N ARG A 190 -3.91 -15.71 0.33
CA ARG A 190 -3.55 -15.03 1.57
C ARG A 190 -4.36 -13.75 1.76
N MET A 191 -4.46 -12.91 0.73
CA MET A 191 -5.29 -11.71 0.72
C MET A 191 -6.73 -12.03 1.13
N ARG A 192 -7.36 -12.98 0.44
CA ARG A 192 -8.74 -13.42 0.74
C ARG A 192 -8.89 -13.92 2.17
N THR A 193 -7.92 -14.69 2.67
CA THR A 193 -7.93 -15.23 4.03
C THR A 193 -7.83 -14.11 5.08
N ILE A 194 -6.92 -13.16 4.90
CA ILE A 194 -6.76 -12.00 5.80
C ILE A 194 -8.02 -11.14 5.78
N THR A 195 -8.55 -10.83 4.60
CA THR A 195 -9.77 -10.03 4.47
C THR A 195 -10.94 -10.70 5.18
N ARG A 196 -11.14 -12.01 5.00
CA ARG A 196 -12.20 -12.74 5.72
C ARG A 196 -12.00 -12.74 7.22
N MET A 197 -10.78 -13.04 7.68
CA MET A 197 -10.48 -13.21 9.10
C MET A 197 -10.60 -11.90 9.89
N TYR A 198 -10.11 -10.80 9.33
CA TYR A 198 -10.00 -9.53 10.07
C TYR A 198 -11.01 -8.45 9.65
N ARG A 199 -11.63 -8.60 8.46
CA ARG A 199 -12.65 -7.66 7.96
C ARG A 199 -14.02 -8.31 7.76
N GLY A 200 -14.14 -9.63 7.82
CA GLY A 200 -15.43 -10.33 7.72
C GLY A 200 -16.05 -10.30 6.33
N LEU A 201 -15.23 -10.18 5.28
CA LEU A 201 -15.65 -10.14 3.87
C LEU A 201 -15.38 -11.46 3.13
#